data_AF-A0A4U1CYC1-F1
#
_entry.id   AF-A0A4U1CYC1-F1
#
_cell.length_a   1.000
_cell.length_b   1.000
_cell.length_c   1.000
_cell.angle_alpha   90.00
_cell.angle_beta   90.00
_cell.angle_gamma   90.00
#
_symmetry.space_group_name_H-M   'P 1'
#
loop_
_entity.id
_entity.type
_entity.pdbx_description
1 polymer ?
#
loop_
_entity_poly.entity_id
_entity_poly.type
_entity_poly.pdbx_seq_one_letter_code
_entity_poly.pdbx_strand_id
1 'polypeptide(L)'
;MAKVCFYPVQFLEEARYTADNLLIAKMMSDHGRPLDPDLQFYVKNSNNDSSLFFDALNILFQDVKIDEEYDEKKHETKTKIVLCNEEISRWQHLTKQLKETSMFYAFRMVQIGIESTLFTLSDYCDAEVEGHFIDQGIILEIAGSSKYTLFHEILETILAFICALNKQLQIWEGYYYEYTKGSKRDTYHAS
;
A
#
# COMPACT_ATOMS: atom_id res chain seq x y z
N MET A 1 -1.46 -37.25 31.40
CA MET A 1 -2.66 -36.77 30.70
C MET A 1 -2.48 -35.28 30.42
N ALA A 2 -2.37 -34.88 29.16
CA ALA A 2 -2.43 -33.46 28.82
C ALA A 2 -3.86 -32.98 29.11
N LYS A 3 -4.01 -31.96 29.97
CA LYS A 3 -5.30 -31.29 30.16
C LYS A 3 -5.63 -30.58 28.85
N VAL A 4 -6.61 -31.10 28.12
CA VAL A 4 -7.15 -30.41 26.93
C VAL A 4 -7.87 -29.18 27.44
N CYS A 5 -7.37 -28.00 27.08
CA CYS A 5 -8.00 -26.72 27.37
C CYS A 5 -8.78 -26.30 26.12
N PHE A 6 -10.07 -25.98 26.28
CA PHE A 6 -10.88 -25.42 25.21
C PHE A 6 -10.99 -23.91 25.44
N TYR A 7 -10.46 -23.13 24.50
CA TYR A 7 -10.62 -21.68 24.51
C TYR A 7 -11.90 -21.29 23.76
N PRO A 8 -12.66 -20.28 24.23
CA PRO A 8 -13.79 -19.73 23.49
C PRO A 8 -13.35 -19.15 22.14
N VAL A 9 -14.23 -19.21 21.12
CA VAL A 9 -13.98 -18.60 19.80
C VAL A 9 -13.61 -17.13 19.93
N GLN A 10 -14.31 -16.38 20.80
CA GLN A 10 -14.01 -14.97 21.06
C GLN A 10 -12.56 -14.75 21.53
N PHE A 11 -12.04 -15.60 22.41
CA PHE A 11 -10.64 -15.49 22.86
C PHE A 11 -9.65 -15.69 21.71
N LEU A 12 -9.93 -16.65 20.82
CA LEU A 12 -9.10 -16.90 19.64
C LEU A 12 -9.13 -15.71 18.67
N GLU A 13 -10.28 -15.08 18.49
CA GLU A 13 -10.43 -13.87 17.67
C GLU A 13 -9.65 -12.68 18.27
N GLU A 14 -9.80 -12.42 19.57
CA GLU A 14 -9.09 -11.35 20.28
C GLU A 14 -7.55 -11.56 20.22
N ALA A 15 -7.10 -12.80 20.42
CA ALA A 15 -5.68 -13.15 20.32
C ALA A 15 -5.13 -12.93 18.91
N ARG A 16 -5.90 -13.27 17.87
CA ARG A 16 -5.51 -13.04 16.47
C ARG A 16 -5.35 -11.55 16.16
N TYR A 17 -6.32 -10.71 16.53
CA TYR A 17 -6.22 -9.26 16.31
C TYR A 17 -5.05 -8.64 17.08
N THR A 18 -4.80 -9.11 18.30
CA THR A 18 -3.65 -8.67 19.09
C THR A 18 -2.34 -9.03 18.37
N ALA A 19 -2.23 -10.26 17.85
CA ALA A 19 -1.05 -10.70 17.10
C ALA A 19 -0.84 -9.86 15.83
N ASP A 20 -1.91 -9.61 15.06
CA ASP A 20 -1.88 -8.77 13.85
C ASP A 20 -1.36 -7.35 14.15
N ASN A 21 -1.89 -6.71 15.19
CA ASN A 21 -1.45 -5.40 15.63
C ASN A 21 0.02 -5.36 16.10
N LEU A 22 0.48 -6.40 16.82
CA LEU A 22 1.88 -6.50 17.25
C LEU A 22 2.83 -6.66 16.05
N LEU A 23 2.41 -7.41 15.02
CA LEU A 23 3.17 -7.55 13.78
C LEU A 23 3.26 -6.23 13.03
N ILE A 24 2.15 -5.49 12.90
CA ILE A 24 2.13 -4.14 12.31
C ILE A 24 3.12 -3.21 13.04
N ALA A 25 3.05 -3.15 14.37
CA ALA A 25 3.95 -2.31 15.17
C ALA A 25 5.42 -2.70 14.97
N LYS A 26 5.72 -4.01 14.91
CA LYS A 26 7.06 -4.51 14.62
C LYS A 26 7.54 -4.09 13.23
N MET A 27 6.71 -4.26 12.19
CA MET A 27 7.07 -3.91 10.82
C MET A 27 7.36 -2.41 10.68
N MET A 28 6.54 -1.58 11.31
CA MET A 28 6.75 -0.13 11.37
C MET A 28 8.06 0.23 12.08
N SER A 29 8.38 -0.45 13.19
CA SER A 29 9.68 -0.30 13.87
C SER A 29 10.86 -0.75 13.00
N ASP A 30 10.76 -1.89 12.32
CA ASP A 30 11.82 -2.43 11.45
C ASP A 30 12.12 -1.50 10.26
N HIS A 31 11.14 -0.71 9.82
CA HIS A 31 11.29 0.32 8.79
C HIS A 31 11.64 1.71 9.34
N GLY A 32 11.98 1.84 10.62
CA GLY A 32 12.41 3.09 11.24
C GLY A 32 11.29 4.13 11.40
N ARG A 33 10.02 3.68 11.37
CA ARG A 33 8.82 4.52 11.55
C ARG A 33 8.01 4.02 12.74
N PRO A 34 8.53 4.06 13.98
CA PRO A 34 7.83 3.51 15.12
C PRO A 34 6.46 4.19 15.26
N LEU A 35 5.44 3.37 15.52
CA LEU A 35 4.14 3.87 15.94
C LEU A 35 4.26 4.54 17.31
N ASP A 36 3.34 5.45 17.63
CA ASP A 36 3.28 6.12 18.93
C ASP A 36 3.28 5.07 20.07
N PRO A 37 4.24 5.09 21.00
CA PRO A 37 4.30 4.14 22.11
C PRO A 37 3.07 4.21 23.03
N ASP A 38 2.33 5.32 23.02
CA ASP A 38 1.10 5.51 23.80
C ASP A 38 -0.16 5.01 23.06
N LEU A 39 -0.01 4.43 21.87
CA LEU A 39 -1.12 3.78 21.15
C LEU A 39 -1.72 2.65 21.98
N GLN A 40 -3.00 2.78 22.28
CA GLN A 40 -3.76 1.71 22.92
C GLN A 40 -4.15 0.67 21.87
N PHE A 41 -3.77 -0.58 22.12
CA PHE A 41 -4.19 -1.72 21.32
C PHE A 41 -5.69 -1.96 21.54
N TYR A 42 -6.53 -1.37 20.69
CA TYR A 42 -7.94 -1.69 20.69
C TYR A 42 -8.14 -3.05 20.03
N VAL A 43 -8.52 -4.05 20.81
CA VAL A 43 -9.13 -5.27 20.29
C VAL A 43 -10.55 -4.89 19.92
N LYS A 44 -10.78 -4.43 18.68
CA LYS A 44 -12.08 -3.84 18.38
C LYS A 44 -13.17 -4.91 18.19
N ASN A 45 -14.10 -4.94 19.14
CA ASN A 45 -15.48 -5.33 18.90
C ASN A 45 -16.18 -4.16 18.16
N SER A 46 -16.61 -4.38 16.92
CA SER A 46 -17.46 -3.51 16.07
C SER A 46 -16.82 -2.32 15.32
N ASN A 47 -16.57 -2.55 14.02
CA ASN A 47 -16.86 -1.70 12.85
C ASN A 47 -16.55 -0.18 12.80
N ASN A 48 -15.76 0.47 13.68
CA ASN A 48 -15.49 1.91 13.45
C ASN A 48 -14.37 2.64 14.25
N ASP A 49 -13.32 1.98 14.79
CA ASP A 49 -12.26 2.70 15.54
C ASP A 49 -10.91 2.05 15.22
N SER A 50 -10.03 2.87 14.65
CA SER A 50 -8.61 2.69 14.37
C SER A 50 -8.01 1.32 14.69
N SER A 51 -7.80 0.51 13.64
CA SER A 51 -6.75 -0.51 13.66
C SER A 51 -5.39 0.17 13.48
N LEU A 52 -4.33 -0.37 14.09
CA LEU A 52 -2.96 0.14 13.91
C LEU A 52 -2.54 0.19 12.44
N PHE A 53 -3.20 -0.60 11.60
CA PHE A 53 -3.06 -0.55 10.15
C PHE A 53 -3.36 0.85 9.59
N PHE A 54 -4.50 1.46 9.92
CA PHE A 54 -4.85 2.79 9.41
C PHE A 54 -3.93 3.88 9.96
N ASP A 55 -3.47 3.75 11.21
CA ASP A 55 -2.47 4.64 11.77
C ASP A 55 -1.12 4.50 11.05
N ALA A 56 -0.71 3.27 10.73
CA ALA A 56 0.47 3.02 9.91
C ALA A 56 0.33 3.65 8.52
N LEU A 57 -0.85 3.58 7.88
CA LEU A 57 -1.09 4.25 6.60
C LEU A 57 -0.95 5.77 6.72
N ASN A 58 -1.47 6.39 7.78
CA ASN A 58 -1.32 7.84 8.03
C ASN A 58 0.14 8.26 8.28
N ILE A 59 1.00 7.35 8.73
CA ILE A 59 2.44 7.59 8.87
C ILE A 59 3.19 7.37 7.54
N LEU A 60 2.71 6.43 6.73
CA LEU A 60 3.32 6.11 5.43
C LEU A 60 2.94 7.14 4.35
N PHE A 61 1.74 7.71 4.44
CA PHE A 61 1.14 8.55 3.42
C PHE A 61 0.64 9.88 4.00
N GLN A 62 0.73 10.95 3.23
CA GLN A 62 0.30 12.29 3.64
C GLN A 62 -1.22 12.46 3.55
N ASP A 63 -1.83 11.85 2.54
CA ASP A 63 -3.27 11.87 2.30
C ASP A 63 -3.80 10.43 2.25
N VAL A 64 -4.62 10.06 3.24
CA VAL A 64 -5.34 8.78 3.30
C VAL A 64 -6.84 9.07 3.23
N LYS A 65 -7.51 8.56 2.21
CA LYS A 65 -8.97 8.64 2.07
C LYS A 65 -9.55 7.24 2.01
N ILE A 66 -10.50 6.96 2.90
CA ILE A 66 -11.12 5.64 3.02
C ILE A 66 -12.59 5.79 2.63
N ASP A 67 -13.03 4.91 1.75
CA ASP A 67 -14.43 4.74 1.35
C ASP A 67 -14.81 3.27 1.54
N GLU A 68 -15.88 3.00 2.27
CA GLU A 68 -16.33 1.65 2.59
C GLU A 68 -17.75 1.44 2.09
N GLU A 69 -17.93 0.41 1.27
CA GLU A 69 -19.23 0.00 0.75
C GLU A 69 -19.49 -1.47 1.14
N TYR A 70 -20.63 -1.72 1.78
CA TYR A 70 -21.06 -3.08 2.09
C TYR A 70 -21.90 -3.66 0.96
N ASP A 71 -21.45 -4.78 0.37
CA ASP A 71 -22.19 -5.50 -0.66
C ASP A 71 -23.17 -6.48 0.00
N GLU A 72 -24.43 -6.06 0.16
CA GLU A 72 -25.48 -6.87 0.80
C GLU A 72 -25.71 -8.23 0.13
N LYS A 73 -25.42 -8.37 -1.17
CA LYS A 73 -25.66 -9.62 -1.91
C LYS A 73 -24.56 -10.64 -1.69
N LYS A 74 -23.32 -10.17 -1.57
CA LYS A 74 -22.15 -11.01 -1.32
C LYS A 74 -21.82 -11.15 0.16
N HIS A 75 -22.42 -10.32 1.00
CA HIS A 75 -22.09 -10.20 2.43
C HIS A 75 -20.62 -9.82 2.68
N GLU A 76 -20.03 -9.01 1.80
CA GLU A 76 -18.63 -8.59 1.82
C GLU A 76 -18.51 -7.08 2.00
N THR A 77 -17.46 -6.62 2.67
CA THR A 77 -17.11 -5.19 2.69
C THR A 77 -16.08 -4.93 1.60
N LYS A 78 -16.34 -3.94 0.76
CA LYS A 78 -15.36 -3.40 -0.18
C LYS A 78 -14.82 -2.12 0.42
N THR A 79 -13.55 -2.12 0.76
CA THR A 79 -12.84 -0.95 1.27
C THR A 79 -11.95 -0.42 0.17
N LYS A 80 -12.13 0.85 -0.17
CA LYS A 80 -11.28 1.60 -1.10
C LYS A 80 -10.44 2.58 -0.31
N ILE A 81 -9.13 2.48 -0.43
CA ILE A 81 -8.19 3.36 0.25
C ILE A 81 -7.37 4.09 -0.81
N VAL A 82 -7.53 5.40 -0.89
CA VAL A 82 -6.67 6.26 -1.73
C VAL A 82 -5.52 6.76 -0.88
N LEU A 83 -4.31 6.51 -1.35
CA LEU A 83 -3.06 6.82 -0.67
C LEU A 83 -2.20 7.73 -1.55
N CYS A 84 -1.63 8.78 -0.96
CA CYS A 84 -0.70 9.65 -1.65
C CYS A 84 0.44 10.12 -0.73
N ASN A 85 1.63 10.24 -1.30
CA ASN A 85 2.81 10.84 -0.68
C ASN A 85 3.66 11.55 -1.75
N GLU A 86 4.81 12.09 -1.33
CA GLU A 86 5.71 12.83 -2.21
C GLU A 86 6.22 11.97 -3.38
N GLU A 87 6.60 10.73 -3.13
CA GLU A 87 7.16 9.84 -4.15
C GLU A 87 6.12 9.40 -5.18
N ILE A 88 4.88 9.14 -4.75
CA ILE A 88 3.74 8.89 -5.66
C ILE A 88 3.47 10.14 -6.52
N SER A 89 3.47 11.33 -5.91
CA SER A 89 3.25 12.58 -6.63
C SER A 89 4.34 12.83 -7.69
N ARG A 90 5.60 12.56 -7.35
CA ARG A 90 6.73 12.63 -8.29
C ARG A 90 6.61 11.61 -9.40
N TRP A 91 6.20 10.38 -9.09
CA TRP A 91 5.96 9.34 -10.09
C TRP A 91 4.87 9.78 -11.08
N GLN A 92 3.73 10.28 -10.59
CA GLN A 92 2.66 10.81 -11.44
C GLN A 92 3.13 12.00 -12.30
N HIS A 93 4.01 12.85 -11.76
CA HIS A 93 4.60 13.93 -12.53
C HIS A 93 5.47 13.42 -13.69
N LEU A 94 6.32 12.41 -13.44
CA LEU A 94 7.10 11.75 -14.49
C LEU A 94 6.20 11.11 -15.54
N THR A 95 5.10 10.46 -15.14
CA THR A 95 4.12 9.91 -16.09
C THR A 95 3.64 10.97 -17.08
N LYS A 96 3.33 12.17 -16.59
CA LYS A 96 2.88 13.30 -17.42
C LYS A 96 3.99 13.80 -18.35
N GLN A 97 5.22 13.95 -17.84
CA GLN A 97 6.37 14.41 -18.62
C GLN A 97 6.78 13.42 -19.71
N LEU A 98 6.68 12.12 -19.43
CA LEU A 98 7.10 11.06 -20.34
C LEU A 98 6.03 10.71 -21.37
N LYS A 99 4.76 11.12 -21.19
CA LYS A 99 3.60 10.74 -22.01
C LYS A 99 3.80 10.92 -23.51
N GLU A 100 4.52 11.97 -23.90
CA GLU A 100 4.79 12.32 -25.31
C GLU A 100 6.20 11.91 -25.78
N THR A 101 6.94 11.17 -24.95
CA THR A 101 8.29 10.70 -25.27
C THR A 101 8.27 9.25 -25.76
N SER A 102 9.31 8.86 -26.49
CA SER A 102 9.53 7.46 -26.89
C SER A 102 9.71 6.49 -25.70
N MET A 103 9.97 7.01 -24.50
CA MET A 103 10.19 6.21 -23.29
C MET A 103 8.90 5.82 -22.57
N PHE A 104 7.75 6.39 -22.95
CA PHE A 104 6.49 6.22 -22.21
C PHE A 104 6.09 4.75 -22.02
N TYR A 105 6.17 3.93 -23.08
CA TYR A 105 5.76 2.53 -22.98
C TYR A 105 6.63 1.72 -22.03
N ALA A 106 7.95 1.93 -22.06
CA ALA A 106 8.86 1.29 -21.12
C ALA A 106 8.58 1.74 -19.68
N PHE A 107 8.33 3.04 -19.46
CA PHE A 107 7.94 3.56 -18.16
C PHE A 107 6.62 2.96 -17.66
N ARG A 108 5.60 2.84 -18.53
CA ARG A 108 4.31 2.22 -18.19
C ARG A 108 4.43 0.74 -17.85
N MET A 109 5.29 -0.01 -18.53
CA MET A 109 5.56 -1.41 -18.17
C MET A 109 6.17 -1.53 -16.78
N VAL A 110 7.07 -0.62 -16.42
CA VAL A 110 7.63 -0.57 -15.06
C VAL A 110 6.55 -0.21 -14.05
N GLN A 111 5.67 0.75 -14.35
CA GLN A 111 4.55 1.09 -13.49
C GLN A 111 3.65 -0.11 -13.20
N ILE A 112 3.24 -0.87 -14.24
CA ILE A 112 2.43 -2.08 -14.06
C ILE A 112 3.17 -3.12 -13.21
N GLY A 113 4.49 -3.24 -13.40
CA GLY A 113 5.34 -4.09 -12.57
C GLY A 113 5.31 -3.68 -11.08
N ILE A 114 5.35 -2.38 -10.80
CA ILE A 114 5.23 -1.86 -9.43
C ILE A 114 3.80 -2.10 -8.88
N GLU A 115 2.74 -1.80 -9.66
CA GLU A 115 1.34 -2.05 -9.27
C GLU A 115 1.12 -3.52 -8.89
N SER A 116 1.74 -4.46 -9.61
CA SER A 116 1.61 -5.89 -9.31
C SER A 116 2.13 -6.31 -7.93
N THR A 117 2.95 -5.48 -7.28
CA THR A 117 3.38 -5.73 -5.88
C THR A 117 2.27 -5.50 -4.86
N LEU A 118 1.22 -4.77 -5.23
CA LEU A 118 0.04 -4.53 -4.41
C LEU A 118 -1.04 -5.59 -4.60
N PHE A 119 -0.77 -6.62 -5.41
CA PHE A 119 -1.70 -7.73 -5.60
C PHE A 119 -1.46 -8.80 -4.52
N THR A 120 -2.46 -9.02 -3.67
CA THR A 120 -2.44 -10.07 -2.65
C THR A 120 -3.73 -10.87 -2.73
N LEU A 121 -3.58 -12.19 -2.93
CA LEU A 121 -4.66 -13.15 -2.82
C LEU A 121 -4.18 -14.28 -1.90
N SER A 122 -4.88 -14.51 -0.81
CA SER A 122 -4.52 -15.54 0.17
C SER A 122 -5.76 -16.19 0.73
N ASP A 123 -5.83 -17.52 0.65
CA ASP A 123 -6.86 -18.33 1.31
C ASP A 123 -6.88 -18.10 2.83
N TYR A 124 -5.77 -17.62 3.41
CA TYR A 124 -5.66 -17.31 4.83
C TYR A 124 -6.18 -15.91 5.20
N CYS A 125 -6.15 -14.96 4.27
CA CYS A 125 -6.57 -13.59 4.49
C CYS A 125 -8.08 -13.39 4.24
N ASP A 126 -8.73 -14.33 3.52
CA ASP A 126 -10.13 -14.25 3.05
C ASP A 126 -10.45 -12.86 2.46
N ALA A 127 -9.42 -12.27 1.85
CA ALA A 127 -9.42 -10.95 1.27
C ALA A 127 -8.53 -10.93 0.03
N GLU A 128 -8.98 -10.16 -0.95
CA GLU A 128 -8.28 -9.83 -2.18
C GLU A 128 -7.90 -8.36 -2.10
N VAL A 129 -6.62 -8.07 -2.34
CA VAL A 129 -6.09 -6.72 -2.43
C VAL A 129 -5.56 -6.49 -3.83
N GLU A 130 -6.00 -5.43 -4.47
CA GLU A 130 -5.47 -4.95 -5.74
C GLU A 130 -5.17 -3.45 -5.64
N GLY A 131 -4.06 -3.02 -6.24
CA GLY A 131 -3.66 -1.62 -6.23
C GLY A 131 -3.27 -1.10 -7.61
N HIS A 132 -3.69 0.11 -7.93
CA HIS A 132 -3.34 0.76 -9.19
C HIS A 132 -3.24 2.28 -9.07
N PHE A 133 -2.46 2.92 -9.95
CA PHE A 133 -2.36 4.38 -9.94
C PHE A 133 -3.61 5.03 -10.53
N ILE A 134 -4.09 6.06 -9.85
CA ILE A 134 -5.13 6.99 -10.32
C ILE A 134 -4.56 8.41 -10.35
N ASP A 135 -5.36 9.40 -10.75
CA ASP A 135 -4.90 10.80 -10.83
C ASP A 135 -4.56 11.39 -9.45
N GLN A 136 -5.20 10.89 -8.39
CA GLN A 136 -5.08 11.38 -7.01
C GLN A 136 -3.99 10.68 -6.19
N GLY A 137 -3.48 9.53 -6.64
CA GLY A 137 -2.48 8.75 -5.92
C GLY A 137 -2.47 7.29 -6.37
N ILE A 138 -2.29 6.38 -5.42
CA ILE A 138 -2.56 4.95 -5.59
C ILE A 138 -3.88 4.62 -4.90
N ILE A 139 -4.75 3.85 -5.55
CA ILE A 139 -5.91 3.25 -4.88
C ILE A 139 -5.58 1.81 -4.50
N LEU A 140 -5.96 1.41 -3.29
CA LEU A 140 -6.02 0.03 -2.84
C LEU A 140 -7.47 -0.37 -2.72
N GLU A 141 -7.86 -1.41 -3.44
CA GLU A 141 -9.18 -2.02 -3.36
C GLU A 141 -9.03 -3.32 -2.56
N ILE A 142 -9.65 -3.35 -1.37
CA ILE A 142 -9.67 -4.50 -0.49
C ILE A 142 -11.09 -5.07 -0.56
N ALA A 143 -11.21 -6.30 -1.04
CA ALA A 143 -12.47 -7.05 -1.05
C ALA A 143 -12.35 -8.26 -0.11
N GLY A 144 -13.44 -8.65 0.55
CA GLY A 144 -13.48 -9.86 1.38
C GLY A 144 -14.18 -9.65 2.72
N SER A 145 -14.07 -10.64 3.59
CA SER A 145 -14.65 -10.58 4.93
C SER A 145 -13.66 -9.89 5.88
N SER A 146 -14.02 -8.69 6.35
CA SER A 146 -13.22 -7.94 7.34
C SER A 146 -12.97 -8.70 8.64
N LYS A 147 -13.74 -9.78 8.91
CA LYS A 147 -13.54 -10.67 10.05
C LYS A 147 -12.34 -11.59 9.92
N TYR A 148 -11.80 -11.79 8.72
CA TYR A 148 -10.71 -12.73 8.48
C TYR A 148 -9.47 -12.08 7.87
N THR A 149 -9.58 -10.82 7.48
CA THR A 149 -8.47 -10.01 6.98
C THR A 149 -7.33 -9.90 7.99
N LEU A 150 -6.11 -10.20 7.54
CA LEU A 150 -4.86 -10.00 8.27
C LEU A 150 -4.19 -8.73 7.76
N PHE A 151 -4.29 -7.64 8.51
CA PHE A 151 -3.83 -6.34 8.01
C PHE A 151 -2.31 -6.22 7.95
N HIS A 152 -1.55 -6.99 8.73
CA HIS A 152 -0.09 -7.01 8.59
C HIS A 152 0.38 -7.52 7.22
N GLU A 153 -0.32 -8.50 6.62
CA GLU A 153 0.02 -9.01 5.28
C GLU A 153 -0.21 -7.93 4.22
N ILE A 154 -1.30 -7.15 4.35
CA ILE A 154 -1.59 -6.01 3.48
C ILE A 154 -0.52 -4.92 3.66
N LEU A 155 -0.10 -4.65 4.89
CA LEU A 155 0.95 -3.67 5.15
C LEU A 155 2.29 -4.11 4.55
N GLU A 156 2.60 -5.41 4.55
CA GLU A 156 3.83 -5.96 3.97
C GLU A 156 3.91 -5.65 2.48
N THR A 157 2.81 -5.85 1.75
CA THR A 157 2.75 -5.57 0.32
C THR A 157 2.83 -4.08 0.01
N ILE A 158 2.22 -3.23 0.84
CA ILE A 158 2.37 -1.77 0.76
C ILE A 158 3.83 -1.35 0.96
N LEU A 159 4.54 -1.93 1.92
CA LEU A 159 5.95 -1.62 2.18
C LEU A 159 6.85 -2.09 1.03
N ALA A 160 6.57 -3.26 0.45
CA ALA A 160 7.24 -3.76 -0.73
C ALA A 160 7.01 -2.83 -1.93
N PHE A 161 5.78 -2.35 -2.13
CA PHE A 161 5.42 -1.35 -3.13
C PHE A 161 6.22 -0.06 -2.96
N ILE A 162 6.25 0.52 -1.75
CA ILE A 162 7.01 1.76 -1.48
C ILE A 162 8.49 1.56 -1.83
N CYS A 163 9.08 0.42 -1.45
CA CYS A 163 10.47 0.11 -1.79
C CYS A 163 10.70 0.02 -3.30
N ALA A 164 9.81 -0.68 -4.03
CA ALA A 164 9.89 -0.81 -5.47
C ALA A 164 9.72 0.55 -6.17
N LEU A 165 8.75 1.35 -5.75
CA LEU A 165 8.49 2.70 -6.24
C LEU A 165 9.72 3.58 -6.08
N ASN A 166 10.28 3.66 -4.87
CA ASN A 166 11.42 4.52 -4.58
C ASN A 166 12.65 4.15 -5.41
N LYS A 167 12.91 2.85 -5.60
CA LYS A 167 14.01 2.37 -6.44
C LYS A 167 13.82 2.77 -7.90
N GLN A 168 12.61 2.57 -8.44
CA GLN A 168 12.33 2.89 -9.85
C GLN A 168 12.25 4.39 -10.08
N LEU A 169 11.75 5.17 -9.12
CA LEU A 169 11.64 6.62 -9.21
C LEU A 169 13.02 7.24 -9.48
N GLN A 170 14.02 6.86 -8.70
CA GLN A 170 15.40 7.35 -8.86
C GLN A 170 15.97 7.03 -10.26
N ILE A 171 15.71 5.83 -10.78
CA ILE A 171 16.17 5.40 -12.10
C ILE A 171 15.52 6.24 -13.20
N TRP A 172 14.20 6.42 -13.15
CA TRP A 172 13.45 7.09 -14.19
C TRP A 172 13.63 8.62 -14.18
N GLU A 173 13.81 9.23 -13.02
CA GLU A 173 14.23 10.64 -12.94
C GLU A 173 15.60 10.83 -13.59
N GLY A 174 16.54 9.90 -13.39
CA GLY A 174 17.83 9.88 -14.06
C GLY A 174 17.71 9.82 -15.58
N TYR A 175 16.93 8.87 -16.10
CA TYR A 175 16.70 8.74 -17.54
C TYR A 175 16.03 9.98 -18.15
N TYR A 176 15.04 10.56 -17.48
CA TYR A 176 14.38 11.77 -17.96
C TYR A 176 15.33 12.97 -18.01
N TYR A 177 16.17 13.12 -16.98
CA TYR A 177 17.19 14.16 -16.93
C TYR A 177 18.23 14.03 -18.06
N GLU A 178 18.71 12.81 -18.32
CA GLU A 178 19.65 12.55 -19.41
C GLU A 178 19.01 12.82 -20.79
N TYR A 179 17.77 12.39 -20.99
CA TYR A 179 17.03 12.65 -22.22
C TYR A 179 16.88 14.15 -22.52
N THR A 180 16.50 14.95 -21.51
CA THR A 180 16.27 16.39 -21.67
C THR A 180 17.55 17.22 -21.77
N LYS A 181 18.65 16.80 -21.13
CA LYS A 181 19.97 17.47 -21.28
C LYS A 181 20.73 17.01 -22.52
N GLY A 182 20.61 15.74 -22.90
CA GLY A 182 21.18 15.20 -24.13
C GLY A 182 20.60 15.85 -25.38
N SER A 183 19.29 16.15 -25.39
CA SER A 183 18.65 16.80 -26.53
C SER A 183 19.10 18.26 -26.77
N LYS A 184 19.80 18.89 -25.82
CA LYS A 184 20.30 20.27 -25.95
C LYS A 184 21.74 20.37 -26.45
N ARG A 185 22.46 19.25 -26.61
CA ARG A 185 23.88 19.27 -27.02
C ARG A 185 24.12 19.40 -28.53
N ASP A 186 23.12 19.11 -29.37
CA ASP A 186 23.32 18.99 -30.83
C ASP A 186 22.72 20.13 -31.69
N THR A 187 22.40 21.29 -31.12
CA THR A 187 21.89 22.44 -31.91
C THR A 187 22.88 23.59 -32.11
N TYR A 188 24.12 23.47 -31.62
CA TYR A 188 25.18 24.43 -31.91
C TYR A 188 26.35 23.75 -32.62
N HIS A 189 26.37 23.94 -33.95
CA HIS A 189 27.52 24.19 -34.84
C HIS A 189 27.31 23.58 -36.22
N ALA A 190 26.52 24.28 -37.04
CA ALA A 190 26.74 24.35 -38.47
C ALA A 190 26.82 25.83 -38.84
N SER A 191 28.05 26.35 -38.88
CA SER A 191 28.42 27.63 -39.48
C SER A 191 29.87 27.54 -39.93
#